data_AF-A0A5U6HDZ1-F1
#
_entry.id   AF-A0A5U6HDZ1-F1
#
_cell.length_a   1.000
_cell.length_b   1.000
_cell.length_c   1.000
_cell.angle_alpha   90.00
_cell.angle_beta   90.00
_cell.angle_gamma   90.00
#
_symmetry.space_group_name_H-M   'P 1'
#
loop_
_entity.id
_entity.type
_entity.pdbx_description
1 polymer ?
#
loop_
_entity_poly.entity_id
_entity_poly.type
_entity_poly.pdbx_seq_one_letter_code
_entity_poly.pdbx_strand_id
1 'polypeptide(L)'
;MKSQNETLTNSISGSQFNDAHSALAHMVSELNNPHTKPYADILETAPDMLSPLLRMLYKPLYQHGLMMNQSLLSVNEGTDNAQFSILTTFYHIPSGTEFESIYSVPLISNDKQLIMPEKNKLDFYRRYALYGVLGIVDENIPVNYNS
;
A
#
# COMPACT_ATOMS: atom_id res chain seq x y z
N MET A 1 -10.46 -33.08 22.91
CA MET A 1 -9.72 -32.59 21.73
C MET A 1 -9.07 -31.28 22.11
N LYS A 2 -7.73 -31.20 22.08
CA LYS A 2 -7.00 -29.96 22.36
C LYS A 2 -7.28 -28.99 21.20
N SER A 3 -8.02 -27.92 21.48
CA SER A 3 -8.17 -26.79 20.56
C SER A 3 -6.78 -26.19 20.36
N GLN A 4 -6.24 -26.32 19.15
CA GLN A 4 -5.09 -25.58 18.69
C GLN A 4 -5.51 -24.11 18.59
N ASN A 5 -5.49 -23.42 19.73
CA ASN A 5 -5.31 -21.97 19.72
C ASN A 5 -3.85 -21.77 19.33
N GLU A 6 -3.60 -21.70 18.02
CA GLU A 6 -2.35 -21.17 17.51
C GLU A 6 -2.21 -19.76 18.06
N THR A 7 -1.32 -19.65 19.02
CA THR A 7 -0.82 -18.41 19.57
C THR A 7 -0.27 -17.58 18.41
N LEU A 8 -1.07 -16.64 17.88
CA LEU A 8 -0.59 -15.50 17.08
C LEU A 8 0.20 -14.51 17.98
N THR A 9 1.15 -15.04 18.76
CA THR A 9 2.02 -14.31 19.69
C THR A 9 3.45 -14.23 19.19
N ASN A 10 3.68 -14.35 17.88
CA ASN A 10 4.88 -13.75 17.32
C ASN A 10 4.58 -12.27 17.13
N SER A 11 4.61 -11.51 18.24
CA SER A 11 4.73 -10.07 18.18
C SER A 11 6.07 -9.77 17.53
N ILE A 12 6.09 -9.64 16.20
CA ILE A 12 7.24 -9.09 15.48
C ILE A 12 7.53 -7.75 16.14
N SER A 13 8.79 -7.57 16.54
CA SER A 13 9.25 -6.32 17.11
C SER A 13 10.05 -5.62 16.01
N GLY A 14 9.68 -4.39 15.66
CA GLY A 14 10.42 -3.62 14.64
C GLY A 14 11.94 -3.58 14.90
N SER A 15 12.35 -3.68 16.16
CA SER A 15 13.77 -3.79 16.56
C SER A 15 14.53 -4.98 15.98
N GLN A 16 13.85 -5.95 15.37
CA GLN A 16 14.46 -7.11 14.71
C GLN A 16 15.00 -6.79 13.31
N PHE A 17 14.58 -5.67 12.72
CA PHE A 17 15.03 -5.24 11.41
C PHE A 17 16.15 -4.21 11.52
N ASN A 18 17.11 -4.27 10.60
CA ASN A 18 18.25 -3.35 10.59
C ASN A 18 17.89 -1.98 9.98
N ASP A 19 16.92 -1.95 9.06
CA ASP A 19 16.54 -0.76 8.29
C ASP A 19 15.08 -0.82 7.79
N ALA A 20 14.62 0.31 7.24
CA ALA A 20 13.27 0.46 6.69
C ALA A 20 12.98 -0.47 5.52
N HIS A 21 13.96 -0.72 4.67
CA HIS A 21 13.80 -1.62 3.53
C HIS A 21 13.53 -3.06 3.99
N SER A 22 14.30 -3.57 4.96
CA SER A 22 14.18 -4.92 5.50
C SER A 22 12.87 -5.10 6.26
N ALA A 23 12.49 -4.11 7.07
CA ALA A 23 11.21 -4.12 7.78
C ALA A 23 10.02 -4.12 6.80
N LEU A 24 10.08 -3.30 5.75
CA LEU A 24 9.06 -3.23 4.71
C LEU A 24 8.98 -4.54 3.92
N ALA A 25 10.11 -5.09 3.48
CA ALA A 25 10.15 -6.33 2.71
C ALA A 25 9.54 -7.50 3.48
N HIS A 26 9.86 -7.63 4.77
CA HIS A 26 9.26 -8.64 5.63
C HIS A 26 7.75 -8.42 5.78
N MET A 27 7.33 -7.18 6.05
CA MET A 27 5.92 -6.83 6.15
C MET A 27 5.17 -7.23 4.87
N VAL A 28 5.66 -6.81 3.70
CA VAL A 28 5.08 -7.11 2.39
C VAL A 28 4.99 -8.61 2.12
N SER A 29 6.02 -9.38 2.49
CA SER A 29 6.00 -10.84 2.39
C SER A 29 4.85 -11.45 3.21
N GLU A 30 4.64 -10.96 4.44
CA GLU A 30 3.53 -11.42 5.30
C GLU A 30 2.17 -10.95 4.77
N LEU A 31 2.08 -9.74 4.21
CA LEU A 31 0.86 -9.22 3.60
C LEU A 31 0.42 -10.08 2.41
N ASN A 32 1.37 -10.55 1.61
CA ASN A 32 1.12 -11.33 0.39
C ASN A 32 1.12 -12.86 0.61
N ASN A 33 1.21 -13.32 1.86
CA ASN A 33 1.22 -14.75 2.17
C ASN A 33 -0.14 -15.40 1.87
N PRO A 34 -0.21 -16.41 0.97
CA PRO A 34 -1.46 -17.02 0.55
C PRO A 34 -2.21 -17.76 1.67
N HIS A 35 -1.52 -18.17 2.73
CA HIS A 35 -2.08 -18.95 3.83
C HIS A 35 -2.73 -18.10 4.92
N THR A 36 -2.26 -16.86 5.08
CA THR A 36 -2.79 -15.94 6.09
C THR A 36 -3.76 -14.93 5.47
N LYS A 37 -3.69 -14.69 4.14
CA LYS A 37 -4.48 -13.74 3.32
C LYS A 37 -5.41 -12.83 4.12
N PRO A 38 -4.90 -11.93 4.98
CA PRO A 38 -5.75 -11.15 5.88
C PRO A 38 -6.56 -10.07 5.14
N TYR A 39 -6.32 -9.91 3.84
CA TYR A 39 -6.66 -8.72 3.07
C TYR A 39 -7.48 -8.98 1.80
N ALA A 40 -7.61 -10.23 1.35
CA ALA A 40 -8.46 -10.57 0.20
C ALA A 40 -9.91 -10.11 0.44
N ASP A 41 -10.45 -10.42 1.63
CA ASP A 41 -11.80 -10.04 2.05
C ASP A 41 -12.02 -8.52 2.14
N ILE A 42 -10.96 -7.73 2.30
CA ILE A 42 -11.08 -6.27 2.49
C ILE A 42 -10.96 -5.50 1.17
N LEU A 43 -10.14 -6.00 0.24
CA LEU A 43 -10.15 -5.53 -1.14
C LEU A 43 -11.55 -5.73 -1.77
N GLU A 44 -12.24 -6.81 -1.38
CA GLU A 44 -13.62 -7.10 -1.80
C GLU A 44 -14.66 -6.14 -1.18
N THR A 45 -14.49 -5.70 0.07
CA THR A 45 -15.53 -4.93 0.81
C THR A 45 -15.41 -3.42 0.70
N ALA A 46 -14.25 -2.86 0.37
CA ALA A 46 -14.07 -1.42 0.19
C ALA A 46 -13.15 -1.08 -1.00
N PRO A 47 -13.57 -1.35 -2.25
CA PRO A 47 -12.75 -1.26 -3.45
C PRO A 47 -12.35 0.17 -3.88
N ASP A 48 -12.89 1.23 -3.24
CA ASP A 48 -12.70 2.60 -3.73
C ASP A 48 -12.03 3.55 -2.73
N MET A 49 -11.71 3.12 -1.52
CA MET A 49 -11.27 4.03 -0.45
C MET A 49 -9.85 3.74 0.06
N LEU A 50 -9.04 4.79 0.21
CA LEU A 50 -7.71 4.74 0.84
C LEU A 50 -7.79 4.47 2.35
N SER A 51 -8.76 5.08 3.03
CA SER A 51 -8.85 5.01 4.50
C SER A 51 -8.98 3.57 5.06
N PRO A 52 -9.81 2.68 4.49
CA PRO A 52 -9.85 1.27 4.88
C PRO A 52 -8.50 0.56 4.73
N LEU A 53 -7.80 0.78 3.62
CA LEU A 53 -6.46 0.23 3.38
C LEU A 53 -5.48 0.70 4.46
N LEU A 54 -5.45 2.01 4.76
CA LEU A 54 -4.59 2.54 5.80
C LEU A 54 -4.90 1.93 7.17
N ARG A 55 -6.19 1.84 7.54
CA ARG A 55 -6.65 1.22 8.80
C ARG A 55 -6.11 -0.20 8.99
N MET A 56 -6.06 -0.98 7.93
CA MET A 56 -5.49 -2.33 7.96
C MET A 56 -3.98 -2.35 8.14
N LEU A 57 -3.28 -1.42 7.50
CA LEU A 57 -1.83 -1.35 7.53
C LEU A 57 -1.29 -0.84 8.87
N TYR A 58 -2.10 -0.17 9.70
CA TYR A 58 -1.66 0.33 11.01
C TYR A 58 -0.98 -0.74 11.87
N LYS A 59 -1.61 -1.91 12.01
CA LYS A 59 -1.06 -2.97 12.88
C LYS A 59 0.24 -3.56 12.30
N PRO A 60 0.29 -3.99 11.02
CA PRO A 60 1.54 -4.44 10.39
C PRO A 60 2.66 -3.40 10.45
N LEU A 61 2.37 -2.13 10.11
CA LEU A 61 3.34 -1.05 10.17
C LEU A 61 3.90 -0.90 11.59
N TYR A 62 3.02 -0.84 12.59
CA TYR A 62 3.43 -0.71 13.98
C TYR A 62 4.28 -1.91 14.46
N GLN A 63 3.89 -3.14 14.12
CA GLN A 63 4.65 -4.35 14.46
C GLN A 63 6.06 -4.35 13.85
N HIS A 64 6.20 -3.82 12.63
CA HIS A 64 7.48 -3.71 11.95
C HIS A 64 8.24 -2.42 12.30
N GLY A 65 7.75 -1.60 13.24
CA GLY A 65 8.40 -0.34 13.62
C GLY A 65 8.41 0.71 12.51
N LEU A 66 7.45 0.65 11.59
CA LEU A 66 7.34 1.52 10.43
C LEU A 66 6.31 2.63 10.66
N MET A 67 6.67 3.84 10.22
CA MET A 67 5.71 4.91 9.91
C MET A 67 5.70 5.12 8.40
N MET A 68 4.53 5.47 7.85
CA MET A 68 4.37 5.69 6.42
C MET A 68 3.83 7.09 6.16
N ASN A 69 4.38 7.75 5.15
CA ASN A 69 3.86 8.99 4.58
C ASN A 69 3.71 8.85 3.06
N GLN A 70 2.77 9.61 2.48
CA GLN A 70 2.65 9.74 1.03
C GLN A 70 2.57 11.20 0.62
N SER A 71 3.35 11.56 -0.39
CA SER A 71 3.42 12.90 -0.94
C SER A 71 3.20 12.86 -2.45
N LEU A 72 2.41 13.79 -2.98
CA LEU A 72 2.27 13.99 -4.42
C LEU A 72 3.52 14.69 -4.95
N LEU A 73 4.22 14.08 -5.91
CA LEU A 73 5.43 14.66 -6.51
C LEU A 73 5.13 15.47 -7.77
N SER A 74 4.35 14.90 -8.68
CA SER A 74 4.01 15.55 -9.93
C SER A 74 2.70 15.05 -10.49
N VAL A 75 2.07 15.92 -11.27
CA VAL A 75 0.94 15.60 -12.12
C VAL A 75 1.34 16.01 -13.54
N ASN A 76 1.53 15.03 -14.42
CA ASN A 76 1.82 15.31 -15.82
C ASN A 76 0.51 15.45 -16.58
N GLU A 77 -0.20 16.56 -16.40
CA GLU A 77 -1.40 16.88 -17.17
C GLU A 77 -1.01 17.57 -18.47
N GLY A 78 -1.11 16.87 -19.61
CA GLY A 78 -0.85 17.48 -20.93
C GLY A 78 -0.35 16.55 -22.03
N THR A 79 -0.23 15.24 -21.77
CA THR A 79 0.16 14.24 -22.76
C THR A 79 -0.80 13.06 -22.74
N ASP A 80 -0.78 12.23 -23.78
CA ASP A 80 -1.55 10.98 -23.85
C ASP A 80 -1.19 9.98 -22.71
N ASN A 81 -0.12 10.26 -21.95
CA ASN A 81 0.39 9.46 -20.83
C ASN A 81 0.32 10.21 -19.49
N ALA A 82 -0.75 10.99 -19.29
CA ALA A 82 -0.91 11.73 -18.05
C ALA A 82 -0.90 10.78 -16.83
N GLN A 83 -0.12 11.12 -15.79
CA GLN A 83 0.04 10.28 -14.60
C GLN A 83 0.19 11.10 -13.31
N PHE A 84 -0.26 10.52 -12.19
CA PHE A 84 0.02 10.97 -10.83
C PHE A 84 1.21 10.21 -10.27
N SER A 85 2.30 10.91 -9.95
CA SER A 85 3.47 10.32 -9.30
C SER A 85 3.42 10.56 -7.79
N ILE A 86 3.40 9.48 -7.03
CA ILE A 86 3.28 9.51 -5.57
C ILE A 86 4.52 8.91 -4.94
N LEU A 87 5.17 9.69 -4.10
CA LEU A 87 6.24 9.24 -3.22
C LEU A 87 5.62 8.61 -1.98
N THR A 88 5.95 7.35 -1.71
CA THR A 88 5.65 6.69 -0.44
C THR A 88 6.96 6.52 0.32
N THR A 89 7.03 7.13 1.51
CA THR A 89 8.20 7.05 2.39
C THR A 89 7.84 6.19 3.60
N PHE A 90 8.70 5.22 3.90
CA PHE A 90 8.65 4.42 5.12
C PHE A 90 9.81 4.79 6.02
N TYR A 91 9.50 5.25 7.22
CA TYR A 91 10.47 5.54 8.26
C TYR A 91 10.51 4.40 9.26
N HIS A 92 11.69 3.84 9.50
CA HIS A 92 11.87 2.77 10.47
C HIS A 92 12.36 3.32 11.80
N ILE A 93 11.42 3.42 12.75
CA ILE A 93 11.59 4.08 14.06
C ILE A 93 12.82 3.57 14.82
N PRO A 94 13.08 2.25 14.94
CA PRO A 94 14.23 1.75 15.70
C PRO A 94 15.59 2.14 15.11
N SER A 95 15.70 2.14 13.78
CA SER A 95 16.99 2.40 13.09
C SER A 95 17.19 3.87 12.70
N GLY A 96 16.11 4.65 12.61
CA GLY A 96 16.12 6.00 12.05
C GLY A 96 16.29 6.07 10.52
N THR A 97 16.30 4.93 9.82
CA THR A 97 16.44 4.88 8.36
C THR A 97 15.12 5.10 7.63
N GLU A 98 15.22 5.54 6.38
CA GLU A 98 14.09 5.74 5.48
C GLU A 98 14.22 4.86 4.24
N PHE A 99 13.07 4.46 3.71
CA PHE A 99 12.95 3.84 2.39
C PHE A 99 11.89 4.57 1.59
N GLU A 100 12.25 4.97 0.38
CA GLU A 100 11.39 5.74 -0.52
C GLU A 100 11.06 4.91 -1.75
N SER A 101 9.79 4.97 -2.17
CA SER A 101 9.32 4.35 -3.40
C SER A 101 8.37 5.29 -4.13
N ILE A 102 8.63 5.50 -5.41
CA ILE A 102 7.79 6.32 -6.28
C ILE A 102 6.96 5.37 -7.15
N TYR A 103 5.65 5.56 -7.14
CA TYR A 103 4.74 4.85 -8.03
C TYR A 103 3.93 5.85 -8.86
N SER A 104 3.89 5.62 -10.16
CA SER A 104 3.13 6.44 -11.12
C SER A 104 1.84 5.74 -11.47
N VAL A 105 0.71 6.41 -11.24
CA VAL A 105 -0.62 5.91 -11.54
C VAL A 105 -1.15 6.67 -12.77
N PRO A 106 -1.48 5.99 -13.88
CA PRO A 106 -2.05 6.65 -15.05
C PRO A 106 -3.35 7.40 -14.70
N LEU A 107 -3.55 8.58 -15.28
CA LEU A 107 -4.84 9.26 -15.23
C LEU A 107 -5.86 8.40 -15.98
N ILE A 108 -6.94 8.03 -15.29
CA ILE A 108 -8.01 7.25 -15.91
C ILE A 108 -8.93 8.22 -16.63
N SER A 109 -8.93 8.18 -17.97
CA SER A 109 -9.65 9.12 -18.83
C SER A 109 -11.15 8.84 -19.00
N ASN A 110 -11.76 7.93 -18.23
CA ASN A 110 -13.14 7.51 -18.46
C ASN A 110 -14.13 8.01 -17.39
N ASP A 111 -14.81 9.10 -17.74
CA ASP A 111 -16.14 9.67 -17.39
C ASP A 111 -16.90 9.35 -16.07
N LYS A 112 -16.67 8.24 -15.37
CA LYS A 112 -17.31 8.00 -14.06
C LYS A 112 -16.54 8.65 -12.90
N GLN A 113 -15.22 8.81 -13.03
CA GLN A 113 -14.35 9.41 -12.01
C GLN A 113 -14.22 10.94 -12.15
N LEU A 114 -14.66 11.52 -13.29
CA LEU A 114 -14.76 12.98 -13.48
C LEU A 114 -15.79 13.63 -12.54
N ILE A 115 -16.75 12.85 -12.02
CA ILE A 115 -17.81 13.30 -11.11
C ILE A 115 -17.37 13.20 -9.62
N MET A 116 -16.20 12.63 -9.34
CA MET A 116 -15.69 12.53 -7.98
C MET A 116 -15.12 13.87 -7.50
N PRO A 117 -15.41 14.31 -6.25
CA PRO A 117 -14.72 15.43 -5.64
C PRO A 117 -13.20 15.24 -5.67
N GLU A 118 -12.42 16.31 -5.84
CA GLU A 118 -10.95 16.27 -5.94
C GLU A 118 -10.26 15.46 -4.82
N LYS A 119 -10.78 15.55 -3.59
CA LYS A 119 -10.31 14.74 -2.47
C LYS A 119 -10.37 13.24 -2.74
N ASN A 120 -11.45 12.77 -3.36
CA ASN A 120 -11.66 11.36 -3.66
C ASN A 120 -10.75 10.89 -4.81
N LYS A 121 -10.42 11.78 -5.76
CA LYS A 121 -9.43 11.51 -6.81
C LYS A 121 -8.04 11.32 -6.23
N LEU A 122 -7.61 12.19 -5.32
CA LEU A 122 -6.30 12.04 -4.68
C LEU A 122 -6.21 10.76 -3.83
N ASP A 123 -7.26 10.42 -3.07
CA ASP A 123 -7.32 9.18 -2.30
C ASP A 123 -7.27 7.94 -3.22
N PHE A 124 -7.91 8.00 -4.39
CA PHE A 124 -7.83 6.97 -5.42
C PHE A 124 -6.37 6.75 -5.86
N TYR A 125 -5.67 7.79 -6.33
CA TYR A 125 -4.29 7.64 -6.81
C TYR A 125 -3.34 7.17 -5.71
N ARG A 126 -3.49 7.71 -4.49
CA ARG A 126 -2.69 7.30 -3.32
C ARG A 126 -2.86 5.83 -2.96
N ARG A 127 -4.07 5.30 -3.08
CA ARG A 127 -4.35 3.87 -2.90
C ARG A 127 -3.60 3.02 -3.93
N TYR A 128 -3.69 3.37 -5.22
CA TYR A 128 -3.01 2.59 -6.26
C TYR A 128 -1.50 2.66 -6.18
N ALA A 129 -0.95 3.83 -5.83
CA ALA A 129 0.46 3.95 -5.54
C ALA A 129 0.87 3.03 -4.38
N LEU A 130 0.05 2.96 -3.32
CA LEU A 130 0.30 2.07 -2.20
C LEU A 130 0.20 0.58 -2.58
N TYR A 131 -0.72 0.21 -3.47
CA TYR A 131 -0.75 -1.16 -4.03
C TYR A 131 0.52 -1.51 -4.78
N GLY A 132 0.99 -0.62 -5.64
CA GLY A 132 2.24 -0.79 -6.36
C GLY A 132 3.43 -1.00 -5.43
N VAL A 133 3.52 -0.18 -4.38
CA VAL A 133 4.57 -0.26 -3.35
C VAL A 133 4.50 -1.57 -2.54
N LEU A 134 3.30 -2.04 -2.22
CA LEU A 134 3.08 -3.26 -1.44
C LEU A 134 3.06 -4.54 -2.29
N GLY A 135 3.21 -4.43 -3.62
CA GLY A 135 3.10 -5.55 -4.55
C GLY A 135 1.73 -6.21 -4.55
N ILE A 136 0.67 -5.47 -4.17
CA ILE A 136 -0.71 -5.96 -4.19
C ILE A 136 -1.21 -5.88 -5.63
N VAL A 137 -1.53 -7.03 -6.22
CA VAL A 137 -2.11 -7.12 -7.56
C VAL A 137 -3.63 -7.08 -7.42
N ASP A 138 -4.27 -6.03 -7.93
CA ASP A 138 -5.72 -5.96 -8.06
C ASP A 138 -6.13 -6.70 -9.34
N GLU A 139 -6.65 -7.92 -9.21
CA GLU A 139 -7.09 -8.74 -10.33
C GLU A 139 -8.24 -8.10 -11.14
N ASN A 140 -8.92 -7.09 -10.59
CA ASN A 140 -10.01 -6.38 -11.26
C ASN A 140 -9.54 -5.18 -12.10
N ILE A 141 -8.23 -4.88 -12.10
CA ILE A 141 -7.67 -3.82 -12.93
C ILE A 141 -6.85 -4.49 -14.02
N PRO A 142 -7.23 -4.33 -15.30
CA PRO A 142 -6.37 -4.73 -16.39
C PRO A 142 -5.15 -3.81 -16.35
N VAL A 143 -4.09 -4.27 -15.68
CA VAL A 143 -2.78 -3.64 -15.72
C VAL A 143 -2.27 -3.83 -17.15
N ASN A 144 -2.37 -2.77 -17.95
CA ASN A 144 -1.80 -2.77 -19.28
C ASN A 144 -0.28 -2.60 -19.14
N TYR A 145 0.44 -3.71 -18.97
CA TYR A 145 1.89 -3.74 -19.05
C TYR A 145 2.32 -3.50 -20.49
N ASN A 146 2.37 -2.23 -20.91
CA ASN A 146 3.17 -1.85 -22.05
C ASN A 146 4.53 -1.36 -21.54
N SER A 147 5.41 -2.37 -21.38
CA SER A 147 6.84 -2.42 -21.74
C SER A 147 7.63 -1.11 -21.71
#